data_AF-A0A7K2Z235-F1
#
_entry.id   AF-A0A7K2Z235-F1
#
_cell.length_a   1.000
_cell.length_b   1.000
_cell.length_c   1.000
_cell.angle_alpha   90.00
_cell.angle_beta   90.00
_cell.angle_gamma   90.00
#
_symmetry.space_group_name_H-M   'P 1'
#
loop_
_entity.id
_entity.type
_entity.pdbx_description
1 polymer ?
#
loop_
_entity_poly.entity_id
_entity_poly.type
_entity_poly.pdbx_seq_one_letter_code
_entity_poly.pdbx_strand_id
1 'polypeptide(L)'
;MPYAWLEQTRPGGRILTPWVGGGDGRGHLLALDVDDTGTATGRFVGDSAFMTLTGHDDPTWTGPCTERPDRDSAVDPAELADPTLLSVLGIVLPDVRIATHVDEAGHLRAQAWGPDATYAMAVSDPDGDHPAWTWGPHDLWAHVETAAAWWHTAGRPGSGDFVYTVTSQRQFVTFGGADGPRWDVPV
;
A
#
# COMPACT_ATOMS: atom_id res chain seq x y z
N MET A 1 9.20 -7.41 8.06
CA MET A 1 10.31 -8.38 7.88
C MET A 1 10.95 -8.65 9.24
N PRO A 2 11.09 -9.92 9.69
CA PRO A 2 11.51 -10.19 11.07
C PRO A 2 12.95 -9.77 11.37
N TYR A 3 13.17 -8.89 12.35
CA TYR A 3 14.52 -8.40 12.69
C TYR A 3 15.54 -9.52 12.97
N ALA A 4 15.08 -10.69 13.45
CA ALA A 4 15.91 -11.87 13.65
C ALA A 4 16.69 -12.32 12.39
N TRP A 5 16.20 -12.06 11.18
CA TRP A 5 16.97 -12.40 9.96
C TRP A 5 18.16 -11.45 9.75
N LEU A 6 18.09 -10.19 10.19
CA LEU A 6 19.23 -9.28 10.20
C LEU A 6 20.30 -9.79 11.18
N GLU A 7 19.89 -10.18 12.39
CA GLU A 7 20.81 -10.71 13.41
C GLU A 7 21.53 -12.00 12.96
N GLN A 8 20.90 -12.79 12.10
CA GLN A 8 21.44 -14.02 11.55
C GLN A 8 22.27 -13.80 10.27
N THR A 9 22.30 -12.58 9.73
CA THR A 9 23.02 -12.25 8.51
C THR A 9 24.33 -11.54 8.85
N ARG A 10 25.44 -11.97 8.24
CA ARG A 10 26.74 -11.31 8.42
C ARG A 10 26.69 -9.91 7.80
N PRO A 11 27.43 -8.92 8.35
CA PRO A 11 27.63 -7.64 7.68
C PRO A 11 28.11 -7.82 6.23
N GLY A 12 27.54 -7.04 5.31
CA GLY A 12 27.73 -7.17 3.87
C GLY A 12 26.89 -8.28 3.20
N GLY A 13 26.09 -9.01 3.98
CA GLY A 13 25.15 -9.99 3.46
C GLY A 13 23.94 -9.35 2.80
N ARG A 14 23.32 -10.07 1.87
CA ARG A 14 22.08 -9.65 1.20
C ARG A 14 20.92 -10.57 1.56
N ILE A 15 19.80 -9.97 1.94
CA ILE A 15 18.53 -10.65 2.17
C ILE A 15 17.63 -10.38 0.98
N LEU A 16 17.07 -11.44 0.41
CA LEU A 16 16.07 -11.35 -0.65
C LEU A 16 14.80 -12.02 -0.13
N THR A 17 13.72 -11.26 -0.01
CA THR A 17 12.47 -11.75 0.57
C THR A 17 11.27 -11.26 -0.22
N PRO A 18 10.21 -12.07 -0.37
CA PRO A 18 8.91 -11.52 -0.70
C PRO A 18 8.50 -10.51 0.39
N TRP A 19 7.86 -9.43 -0.05
CA TRP A 19 7.27 -8.40 0.77
C TRP A 19 5.86 -8.15 0.25
N VAL A 20 4.87 -8.16 1.12
CA VAL A 20 3.48 -7.86 0.77
C VAL A 20 3.04 -6.75 1.71
N GLY A 21 2.64 -5.63 1.12
CA GLY A 21 2.05 -4.50 1.83
C GLY A 21 0.53 -4.54 1.74
N GLY A 22 -0.08 -3.36 1.69
CA GLY A 22 -1.49 -3.16 1.43
C GLY A 22 -1.83 -3.28 -0.05
N GLY A 23 -2.70 -2.41 -0.54
CA GLY A 23 -3.14 -2.40 -1.94
C GLY A 23 -3.90 -3.68 -2.29
N ASP A 24 -3.72 -4.16 -3.52
CA ASP A 24 -4.40 -5.36 -4.03
C ASP A 24 -3.76 -6.69 -3.57
N GLY A 25 -2.83 -6.63 -2.63
CA GLY A 25 -2.15 -7.82 -2.10
C GLY A 25 -1.09 -8.39 -3.04
N ARG A 26 -0.73 -7.70 -4.12
CA ARG A 26 0.45 -8.08 -4.92
C ARG A 26 1.72 -7.95 -4.09
N GLY A 27 2.55 -8.99 -4.15
CA GLY A 27 3.85 -9.00 -3.51
C GLY A 27 4.92 -8.35 -4.37
N HIS A 28 5.94 -7.82 -3.70
CA HIS A 28 7.18 -7.33 -4.27
C HIS A 28 8.36 -8.16 -3.79
N LEU A 29 9.38 -8.28 -4.63
CA LEU A 29 10.65 -8.86 -4.24
C LEU A 29 11.52 -7.76 -3.64
N LEU A 30 11.81 -7.85 -2.35
CA LEU A 30 12.60 -6.88 -1.61
C LEU A 30 14.04 -7.40 -1.44
N ALA A 31 15.01 -6.65 -1.94
CA ALA A 31 16.43 -6.93 -1.76
C ALA A 31 17.02 -5.93 -0.77
N LEU A 32 17.59 -6.41 0.33
CA LEU A 32 18.19 -5.61 1.41
C LEU A 32 19.65 -5.99 1.61
N ASP A 33 20.52 -5.00 1.70
CA ASP A 33 21.92 -5.17 2.10
C ASP A 33 22.07 -4.84 3.58
N VAL A 34 22.68 -5.74 4.34
CA VAL A 34 22.90 -5.62 5.78
C VAL A 34 24.24 -4.95 6.03
N ASP A 35 24.25 -3.83 6.75
CA ASP A 35 25.47 -3.13 7.13
C ASP A 35 26.07 -3.64 8.45
N ASP A 36 27.19 -3.05 8.88
CA ASP A 36 27.90 -3.39 10.11
C ASP A 36 27.27 -2.79 11.38
N THR A 37 26.24 -1.95 11.24
CA THR A 37 25.50 -1.31 12.33
C THR A 37 24.26 -2.11 12.76
N GLY A 38 23.91 -3.17 12.02
CA GLY A 38 22.67 -3.91 12.21
C GLY A 38 21.47 -3.24 11.53
N THR A 39 21.71 -2.41 10.53
CA THR A 39 20.67 -1.83 9.66
C THR A 39 20.69 -2.57 8.33
N ALA A 40 19.50 -2.83 7.77
CA ALA A 40 19.40 -3.32 6.41
C ALA A 40 18.69 -2.28 5.54
N THR A 41 19.28 -1.96 4.39
CA THR A 41 18.71 -0.98 3.45
C THR A 41 18.69 -1.56 2.04
N GLY A 42 17.64 -1.25 1.27
CA GLY A 42 17.57 -1.71 -0.10
C GLY A 42 16.29 -1.28 -0.81
N ARG A 43 15.90 -2.01 -1.87
CA ARG A 43 14.83 -1.60 -2.79
C ARG A 43 13.99 -2.77 -3.25
N PHE A 44 12.80 -2.46 -3.73
CA PHE A 44 11.96 -3.39 -4.47
C PHE A 44 12.59 -3.63 -5.85
N VAL A 45 12.88 -4.88 -6.18
CA VAL A 45 13.62 -5.26 -7.41
C VAL A 45 12.74 -5.97 -8.44
N GLY A 46 11.45 -6.09 -8.17
CA GLY A 46 10.46 -6.66 -9.08
C GLY A 46 9.21 -7.10 -8.34
N ASP A 47 8.25 -7.62 -9.11
CA ASP A 47 7.04 -8.21 -8.57
C ASP A 47 7.27 -9.67 -8.15
N SER A 48 6.44 -10.11 -7.22
CA SER A 48 6.58 -11.40 -6.55
C SER A 48 5.19 -11.99 -6.32
N ALA A 49 4.84 -12.99 -7.11
CA ALA A 49 3.65 -13.81 -6.90
C ALA A 49 3.99 -15.01 -6.00
N PHE A 50 4.19 -14.78 -4.70
CA PHE A 50 4.27 -15.85 -3.71
C PHE A 50 2.96 -15.95 -2.93
N MET A 51 2.61 -17.17 -2.52
CA MET A 51 1.46 -17.39 -1.65
C MET A 51 1.67 -16.66 -0.32
N THR A 52 0.63 -15.99 0.19
CA THR A 52 0.67 -15.42 1.53
C THR A 52 0.94 -16.53 2.55
N LEU A 53 1.78 -16.25 3.54
CA LEU A 53 2.01 -17.19 4.64
C LEU A 53 0.68 -17.44 5.36
N THR A 54 0.37 -18.70 5.65
CA THR A 54 -0.78 -19.09 6.48
C THR A 54 -0.77 -18.33 7.80
N GLY A 55 -1.85 -17.57 8.07
CA GLY A 55 -1.98 -16.68 9.24
C GLY A 55 -2.00 -15.18 8.91
N HIS A 56 -1.87 -14.81 7.63
CA HIS A 56 -2.24 -13.48 7.16
C HIS A 56 -3.75 -13.45 6.92
N ASP A 57 -4.52 -13.08 7.94
CA ASP A 57 -5.96 -12.88 7.79
C ASP A 57 -6.20 -11.56 7.06
N ASP A 58 -6.84 -11.62 5.88
CA ASP A 58 -7.35 -10.40 5.27
C ASP A 58 -8.50 -9.88 6.13
N PRO A 59 -8.49 -8.59 6.52
CA PRO A 59 -9.58 -8.04 7.31
C PRO A 59 -10.88 -8.16 6.50
N THR A 60 -11.87 -8.90 7.01
CA THR A 60 -13.17 -9.01 6.34
C THR A 60 -14.09 -7.91 6.84
N TRP A 61 -14.46 -6.97 5.96
CA TRP A 61 -15.54 -6.04 6.26
C TRP A 61 -16.89 -6.76 6.21
N THR A 62 -17.70 -6.60 7.26
CA THR A 62 -19.05 -7.20 7.38
C THR A 62 -20.12 -6.17 7.77
N GLY A 63 -19.78 -4.88 7.72
CA GLY A 63 -20.67 -3.79 8.14
C GLY A 63 -21.67 -3.35 7.06
N PRO A 64 -22.74 -2.64 7.45
CA PRO A 64 -23.77 -2.19 6.53
C PRO A 64 -23.24 -1.12 5.57
N CYS A 65 -23.45 -1.30 4.27
CA CYS A 65 -23.27 -0.21 3.30
C CYS A 65 -24.48 0.73 3.41
N THR A 66 -24.26 2.00 3.76
CA THR A 66 -25.29 3.03 3.62
C THR A 66 -25.59 3.24 2.13
N GLU A 67 -26.86 3.46 1.78
CA GLU A 67 -27.24 3.59 0.36
C GLU A 67 -26.79 4.90 -0.29
N ARG A 68 -26.35 5.90 0.49
CA ARG A 68 -25.99 7.23 -0.03
C ARG A 68 -24.51 7.56 0.19
N PRO A 69 -23.83 8.15 -0.81
CA PRO A 69 -22.47 8.65 -0.65
C PRO A 69 -22.46 9.77 0.40
N ASP A 70 -21.38 9.83 1.17
CA ASP A 70 -21.15 10.87 2.17
C ASP A 70 -20.22 11.98 1.66
N ARG A 71 -19.54 11.75 0.53
CA ARG A 71 -18.64 12.70 -0.13
C ARG A 71 -18.39 12.33 -1.60
N ASP A 72 -17.79 13.24 -2.33
CA ASP A 72 -17.16 12.97 -3.62
C ASP A 72 -15.65 12.79 -3.46
N SER A 73 -15.08 11.94 -4.30
CA SER A 73 -13.65 11.73 -4.34
C SER A 73 -12.94 12.79 -5.17
N ALA A 74 -11.78 13.21 -4.68
CA ALA A 74 -10.86 14.08 -5.42
C ALA A 74 -10.02 13.31 -6.48
N VAL A 75 -10.07 11.98 -6.49
CA VAL A 75 -9.34 11.11 -7.41
C VAL A 75 -10.34 10.23 -8.12
N ASP A 76 -10.21 10.09 -9.44
CA ASP A 76 -11.04 9.14 -10.18
C ASP A 76 -10.67 7.71 -9.75
N PRO A 77 -11.60 6.91 -9.17
CA PRO A 77 -11.32 5.54 -8.80
C PRO A 77 -10.80 4.69 -9.97
N ALA A 78 -11.13 5.06 -11.22
CA ALA A 78 -10.58 4.41 -12.42
C ALA A 78 -9.05 4.44 -12.49
N GLU A 79 -8.39 5.41 -11.85
CA GLU A 79 -6.93 5.47 -11.76
C GLU A 79 -6.32 4.28 -11.03
N LEU A 80 -7.07 3.66 -10.10
CA LEU A 80 -6.65 2.45 -9.39
C LEU A 80 -6.66 1.21 -10.31
N ALA A 81 -7.02 1.34 -11.59
CA ALA A 81 -6.72 0.31 -12.60
C ALA A 81 -5.23 0.29 -12.99
N ASP A 82 -4.47 1.36 -12.73
CA ASP A 82 -3.03 1.41 -12.97
C ASP A 82 -2.31 0.51 -11.94
N PRO A 83 -1.66 -0.59 -12.37
CA PRO A 83 -0.95 -1.48 -11.46
C PRO A 83 0.21 -0.80 -10.73
N THR A 84 0.79 0.26 -11.31
CA THR A 84 1.86 1.05 -10.67
C THR A 84 1.33 1.81 -9.48
N LEU A 85 0.17 2.47 -9.64
CA LEU A 85 -0.47 3.19 -8.54
C LEU A 85 -0.90 2.22 -7.44
N LEU A 86 -1.53 1.09 -7.78
CA LEU A 86 -1.90 0.07 -6.78
C LEU A 86 -0.70 -0.47 -6.00
N SER A 87 0.42 -0.74 -6.69
CA SER A 87 1.66 -1.15 -6.05
C SER A 87 2.17 -0.11 -5.08
N VAL A 88 2.18 1.17 -5.48
CA VAL A 88 2.63 2.26 -4.62
C VAL A 88 1.71 2.45 -3.42
N LEU A 89 0.38 2.39 -3.62
CA LEU A 89 -0.59 2.43 -2.53
C LEU A 89 -0.33 1.31 -1.51
N GLY A 90 0.01 0.10 -1.98
CA GLY A 90 0.39 -1.00 -1.10
C GLY A 90 1.68 -0.75 -0.30
N ILE A 91 2.60 0.05 -0.83
CA ILE A 91 3.85 0.46 -0.16
C ILE A 91 3.58 1.54 0.90
N VAL A 92 2.82 2.58 0.55
CA VAL A 92 2.64 3.77 1.40
C VAL A 92 1.46 3.65 2.38
N LEU A 93 0.54 2.71 2.13
CA LEU A 93 -0.56 2.34 3.02
C LEU A 93 -0.50 0.83 3.33
N PRO A 94 0.54 0.34 4.05
CA PRO A 94 0.81 -1.09 4.21
C PRO A 94 -0.30 -1.88 4.92
N ASP A 95 -1.16 -1.21 5.70
CA ASP A 95 -2.29 -1.83 6.41
C ASP A 95 -3.63 -1.70 5.67
N VAL A 96 -3.67 -1.02 4.52
CA VAL A 96 -4.90 -0.78 3.77
C VAL A 96 -4.95 -1.69 2.55
N ARG A 97 -5.89 -2.62 2.56
CA ARG A 97 -6.23 -3.44 1.39
C ARG A 97 -7.12 -2.66 0.45
N ILE A 98 -6.94 -2.88 -0.85
CA ILE A 98 -7.69 -2.23 -1.92
C ILE A 98 -8.07 -3.28 -2.96
N ALA A 99 -9.35 -3.40 -3.27
CA ALA A 99 -9.84 -4.21 -4.39
C ALA A 99 -10.57 -3.33 -5.38
N THR A 100 -10.31 -3.55 -6.66
CA THR A 100 -11.03 -2.90 -7.76
C THR A 100 -11.87 -3.91 -8.52
N HIS A 101 -13.06 -3.49 -8.93
CA HIS A 101 -14.00 -4.28 -9.72
C HIS A 101 -14.71 -3.36 -10.70
N VAL A 102 -14.80 -3.76 -11.95
CA VAL A 102 -15.61 -3.07 -12.95
C VAL A 102 -17.01 -3.68 -12.96
N ASP A 103 -18.03 -2.86 -12.76
CA ASP A 103 -19.42 -3.32 -12.78
C ASP A 103 -19.98 -3.49 -14.21
N GLU A 104 -21.22 -3.97 -14.31
CA GLU A 104 -21.89 -4.23 -15.60
C GLU A 104 -22.05 -2.96 -16.45
N ALA A 105 -22.08 -1.77 -15.83
CA ALA A 105 -22.15 -0.49 -16.53
C ALA A 105 -20.77 -0.01 -17.00
N GLY A 106 -19.69 -0.70 -16.64
CA GLY A 106 -18.32 -0.33 -16.98
C GLY A 106 -17.68 0.63 -15.98
N HIS A 107 -18.32 0.90 -14.85
CA HIS A 107 -17.79 1.78 -13.82
C HIS A 107 -16.82 1.04 -12.91
N LEU A 108 -15.64 1.62 -12.68
CA LEU A 108 -14.69 1.05 -11.72
C LEU A 108 -15.12 1.38 -10.30
N ARG A 109 -15.31 0.34 -9.51
CA ARG A 109 -15.57 0.40 -8.06
C ARG A 109 -14.29 0.01 -7.33
N ALA A 110 -13.81 0.91 -6.48
CA ALA A 110 -12.68 0.66 -5.61
C ALA A 110 -13.19 0.52 -4.17
N GLN A 111 -12.77 -0.54 -3.49
CA GLN A 111 -13.07 -0.80 -2.10
C GLN A 111 -11.76 -0.82 -1.34
N ALA A 112 -11.67 -0.08 -0.24
CA ALA A 112 -10.51 -0.04 0.63
C ALA A 112 -10.91 -0.46 2.05
N TRP A 113 -10.10 -1.28 2.71
CA TRP A 113 -10.38 -1.72 4.07
C TRP A 113 -9.09 -1.90 4.86
N GLY A 114 -9.16 -1.72 6.17
CA GLY A 114 -8.00 -1.76 7.03
C GLY A 114 -8.36 -2.16 8.47
N PRO A 115 -7.47 -1.90 9.43
CA PRO A 115 -7.69 -2.18 10.83
C PRO A 115 -8.95 -1.50 11.41
N ASP A 116 -9.35 -1.95 12.59
CA ASP A 116 -10.45 -1.37 13.38
C ASP A 116 -11.82 -1.33 12.68
N ALA A 117 -12.05 -2.29 11.77
CA ALA A 117 -13.24 -2.36 10.94
C ALA A 117 -13.47 -1.02 10.19
N THR A 118 -12.39 -0.45 9.65
CA THR A 118 -12.49 0.72 8.80
C THR A 118 -12.63 0.28 7.35
N TYR A 119 -13.55 0.90 6.63
CA TYR A 119 -13.89 0.56 5.26
C TYR A 119 -14.23 1.82 4.46
N ALA A 120 -13.90 1.82 3.19
CA ALA A 120 -14.27 2.87 2.26
C ALA A 120 -14.55 2.29 0.88
N MET A 121 -15.38 3.00 0.11
CA MET A 121 -15.66 2.65 -1.28
C MET A 121 -15.74 3.93 -2.09
N ALA A 122 -15.32 3.88 -3.35
CA ALA A 122 -15.62 4.91 -4.32
C ALA A 122 -15.93 4.29 -5.67
N VAL A 123 -16.74 4.98 -6.46
CA VAL A 123 -17.14 4.56 -7.79
C VAL A 123 -16.77 5.65 -8.78
N SER A 124 -16.14 5.26 -9.87
CA SER A 124 -15.89 6.13 -11.02
C SER A 124 -17.21 6.40 -11.74
N ASP A 125 -17.58 7.67 -11.89
CA ASP A 125 -18.69 8.10 -12.72
C ASP A 125 -18.14 8.80 -13.99
N PRO A 126 -18.57 8.38 -15.19
CA PRO A 126 -18.21 9.05 -16.44
C PRO A 126 -18.59 10.53 -16.51
N ASP A 127 -19.60 10.96 -15.74
CA ASP A 127 -20.04 12.37 -15.69
C ASP A 127 -19.08 13.26 -14.87
N GLY A 128 -18.07 12.67 -14.21
CA GLY A 128 -16.98 13.37 -13.52
C GLY A 128 -17.18 13.55 -12.02
N ASP A 129 -18.33 13.15 -11.47
CA ASP A 129 -18.53 12.99 -10.03
C ASP A 129 -17.95 11.63 -9.60
N HIS A 130 -17.43 11.51 -8.39
CA HIS A 130 -16.82 10.26 -7.94
C HIS A 130 -17.37 9.92 -6.56
N PRO A 131 -18.63 9.43 -6.47
CA PRO A 131 -19.26 9.20 -5.19
C PRO A 131 -18.42 8.23 -4.36
N ALA A 132 -18.19 8.63 -3.11
CA ALA A 132 -17.45 7.86 -2.14
C ALA A 132 -18.25 7.71 -0.85
N TRP A 133 -17.91 6.65 -0.13
CA TRP A 133 -18.53 6.25 1.12
C TRP A 133 -17.45 5.86 2.11
N THR A 134 -17.62 6.27 3.37
CA THR A 134 -16.69 5.95 4.45
C THR A 134 -17.41 5.28 5.62
N TRP A 135 -16.73 4.33 6.26
CA TRP A 135 -17.24 3.62 7.42
C TRP A 135 -16.13 3.32 8.41
N GLY A 136 -16.48 3.39 9.69
CA GLY A 136 -15.55 3.16 10.79
C GLY A 136 -14.92 4.46 11.33
N PRO A 137 -13.91 4.34 12.20
CA PRO A 137 -13.34 5.48 12.92
C PRO A 137 -12.42 6.38 12.08
N HIS A 138 -12.00 5.95 10.88
CA HIS A 138 -11.07 6.69 10.03
C HIS A 138 -11.59 6.84 8.59
N ASP A 139 -11.25 7.95 7.95
CA ASP A 139 -11.49 8.14 6.52
C ASP A 139 -10.35 7.50 5.72
N LEU A 140 -10.49 6.20 5.41
CA LEU A 140 -9.49 5.49 4.58
C LEU A 140 -9.41 6.04 3.16
N TRP A 141 -10.52 6.58 2.63
CA TRP A 141 -10.52 7.09 1.27
C TRP A 141 -9.67 8.35 1.14
N ALA A 142 -9.71 9.24 2.15
CA ALA A 142 -8.83 10.39 2.23
C ALA A 142 -7.34 10.00 2.23
N HIS A 143 -6.97 8.86 2.83
CA HIS A 143 -5.60 8.36 2.76
C HIS A 143 -5.22 7.90 1.34
N VAL A 144 -6.13 7.21 0.64
CA VAL A 144 -5.93 6.82 -0.76
C VAL A 144 -5.75 8.05 -1.65
N GLU A 145 -6.61 9.06 -1.49
CA GLU A 145 -6.53 10.31 -2.26
C GLU A 145 -5.24 11.07 -1.99
N THR A 146 -4.84 11.18 -0.71
CA THR A 146 -3.59 11.84 -0.32
C THR A 146 -2.38 11.15 -0.96
N ALA A 147 -2.37 9.81 -0.94
CA ALA A 147 -1.30 9.02 -1.54
C ALA A 147 -1.28 9.12 -3.07
N ALA A 148 -2.44 9.08 -3.73
CA ALA A 148 -2.55 9.24 -5.18
C ALA A 148 -2.15 10.65 -5.63
N ALA A 149 -2.60 11.69 -4.93
CA ALA A 149 -2.19 13.07 -5.19
C ALA A 149 -0.67 13.23 -5.04
N TRP A 150 -0.10 12.69 -3.96
CA TRP A 150 1.35 12.66 -3.79
C TRP A 150 2.06 11.95 -4.96
N TRP A 151 1.59 10.77 -5.36
CA TRP A 151 2.16 9.99 -6.45
C TRP A 151 2.21 10.77 -7.77
N HIS A 152 1.14 11.49 -8.11
CA HIS A 152 1.13 12.38 -9.28
C HIS A 152 2.17 13.50 -9.15
N THR A 153 2.23 14.18 -8.01
CA THR A 153 3.20 15.27 -7.79
C THR A 153 4.65 14.80 -7.78
N ALA A 154 4.89 13.55 -7.37
CA ALA A 154 6.20 12.91 -7.36
C ALA A 154 6.64 12.41 -8.75
N GLY A 155 5.80 12.56 -9.79
CA GLY A 155 6.11 12.13 -11.15
C GLY A 155 5.81 10.66 -11.42
N ARG A 156 4.84 10.07 -10.70
CA ARG A 156 4.37 8.69 -10.86
C ARG A 156 5.47 7.63 -10.68
N PRO A 157 6.16 7.63 -9.53
CA PRO A 157 7.22 6.65 -9.26
C PRO A 157 6.71 5.22 -9.24
N GLY A 158 7.60 4.27 -9.56
CA GLY A 158 7.35 2.84 -9.38
C GLY A 158 7.87 2.34 -8.03
N SER A 159 7.58 1.08 -7.71
CA SER A 159 8.04 0.45 -6.46
C SER A 159 9.57 0.50 -6.30
N GLY A 160 10.33 0.32 -7.38
CA GLY A 160 11.79 0.35 -7.35
C GLY A 160 12.44 1.70 -7.00
N ASP A 161 11.66 2.78 -6.96
CA ASP A 161 12.14 4.11 -6.57
C ASP A 161 12.16 4.31 -5.05
N PHE A 162 11.51 3.42 -4.30
CA PHE A 162 11.47 3.45 -2.84
C PHE A 162 12.67 2.72 -2.23
N VAL A 163 13.18 3.28 -1.14
CA VAL A 163 14.20 2.66 -0.31
C VAL A 163 13.56 2.13 0.95
N TYR A 164 13.73 0.84 1.22
CA TYR A 164 13.27 0.20 2.45
C TYR A 164 14.42 0.13 3.45
N THR A 165 14.15 0.50 4.70
CA THR A 165 15.12 0.43 5.80
C THR A 165 14.53 -0.36 6.98
N VAL A 166 15.31 -1.31 7.49
CA VAL A 166 15.02 -2.08 8.70
C VAL A 166 16.07 -1.73 9.75
N THR A 167 15.64 -1.35 10.95
CA THR A 167 16.49 -1.23 12.13
C THR A 167 15.95 -2.12 13.26
N SER A 168 16.66 -2.18 14.38
CA SER A 168 16.21 -2.88 15.59
C SER A 168 14.91 -2.34 16.20
N GLN A 169 14.50 -1.12 15.82
CA GLN A 169 13.36 -0.44 16.43
C GLN A 169 12.18 -0.28 15.48
N ARG A 170 12.41 -0.23 14.17
CA ARG A 170 11.39 0.14 13.19
C ARG A 170 11.74 -0.33 11.78
N GLN A 171 10.71 -0.36 10.94
CA GLN A 171 10.83 -0.55 9.50
C GLN A 171 10.11 0.60 8.81
N PHE A 172 10.70 1.13 7.74
CA PHE A 172 10.12 2.24 7.01
C PHE A 172 10.59 2.28 5.56
N VAL A 173 9.80 2.93 4.72
CA VAL A 173 10.14 3.23 3.33
C VAL A 173 10.32 4.72 3.15
N THR A 174 11.27 5.12 2.31
CA THR A 174 11.51 6.53 1.92
C THR A 174 11.51 6.67 0.41
N PHE A 175 11.19 7.88 -0.05
CA PHE A 175 11.29 8.27 -1.46
C PHE A 175 12.03 9.61 -1.56
N GLY A 176 12.89 9.81 -2.56
CA GLY A 176 13.55 11.10 -2.79
C GLY A 176 14.73 11.44 -1.86
N GLY A 177 15.22 10.48 -1.06
CA GLY A 177 16.40 10.66 -0.19
C GLY A 177 16.05 11.04 1.25
N ALA A 178 17.01 11.63 1.98
CA ALA A 178 16.91 11.87 3.42
C ALA A 178 15.85 12.90 3.82
N ASP A 179 15.58 13.89 2.97
CA ASP A 179 14.59 14.95 3.20
C ASP A 179 13.23 14.64 2.55
N GLY A 180 13.09 13.46 1.96
CA GLY A 180 11.89 13.04 1.29
C GLY A 180 10.84 12.44 2.24
N PRO A 181 9.64 12.14 1.72
CA PRO A 181 8.60 11.50 2.51
C PRO A 181 9.03 10.12 3.00
N ARG A 182 8.49 9.76 4.15
CA ARG A 182 8.73 8.49 4.83
C ARG A 182 7.43 7.91 5.34
N TRP A 183 7.28 6.59 5.17
CA TRP A 183 6.14 5.84 5.68
C TRP A 183 6.66 4.70 6.56
N ASP A 184 6.10 4.57 7.75
CA ASP A 184 6.42 3.46 8.65
C ASP A 184 5.69 2.20 8.17
N VAL A 185 6.37 1.07 8.27
CA VAL A 185 5.82 -0.24 7.92
C VAL A 185 5.65 -1.04 9.21
N PRO A 186 4.50 -1.71 9.41
CA PRO A 186 4.27 -2.59 10.56
C PRO A 186 5.39 -3.63 10.71
N VAL A 187 5.70 -3.96 11.97
CA VAL A 187 6.82 -4.83 12.33
C VAL A 187 6.44 -6.30 12.22
#